data_AF-A0A430ALM1-F1
#
_entry.id   AF-A0A430ALM1-F1
#
_cell.length_a   1.000
_cell.length_b   1.000
_cell.length_c   1.000
_cell.angle_alpha   90.00
_cell.angle_beta   90.00
_cell.angle_gamma   90.00
#
_symmetry.space_group_name_H-M   'P 1'
#
loop_
_entity.id
_entity.type
_entity.pdbx_description
1 polymer ?
#
loop_
_entity_poly.entity_id
_entity_poly.type
_entity_poly.pdbx_seq_one_letter_code
_entity_poly.pdbx_strand_id
1 'polypeptide(L)' 'MDGVLLEEIMGEAVLEVAYVIKEPFQGQGYATERLQACIGIIFHQICAPRFVVQCAVENVASCKVADMYRIVCMK' A
#
# COMPACT_ATOMS: atom_id res chain seq x y z
N MET A 1 8.99 6.27 4.95
CA MET A 1 8.76 5.00 5.65
C MET A 1 8.10 4.08 4.64
N ASP A 2 8.58 2.85 4.55
CA ASP A 2 8.06 1.82 3.66
C ASP A 2 7.87 0.53 4.46
N GLY A 3 6.70 -0.10 4.31
CA GLY A 3 6.40 -1.36 4.98
C GLY A 3 4.93 -1.57 5.32
N VAL A 4 4.70 -2.66 6.05
CA VAL A 4 3.39 -3.04 6.59
C VAL A 4 3.22 -2.45 7.99
N LEU A 5 2.16 -1.68 8.20
CA LEU A 5 1.81 -1.02 9.43
C LEU A 5 0.51 -1.60 9.98
N LEU A 6 0.31 -1.53 11.29
CA LEU A 6 -0.99 -1.77 11.91
C LEU A 6 -1.61 -0.42 12.23
N GLU A 7 -2.76 -0.14 11.62
CA GLU A 7 -3.45 1.14 11.71
C GLU A 7 -4.86 0.93 12.25
N GLU A 8 -5.42 1.96 12.90
CA GLU A 8 -6.82 1.96 13.32
C GLU A 8 -7.64 2.79 12.33
N ILE A 9 -8.50 2.12 11.56
CA ILE A 9 -9.34 2.75 10.54
C ILE A 9 -10.80 2.48 10.88
N MET A 10 -11.55 3.56 11.12
CA MET A 10 -12.96 3.50 11.55
C MET A 10 -13.19 2.61 12.78
N GLY A 11 -12.23 2.57 13.71
CA GLY A 11 -12.29 1.76 14.93
C GLY A 11 -11.91 0.28 14.74
N GLU A 12 -11.44 -0.12 13.56
CA GLU A 12 -10.91 -1.45 13.30
C GLU A 12 -9.39 -1.43 13.10
N ALA A 13 -8.70 -2.39 13.71
CA ALA A 13 -7.27 -2.60 13.44
C ALA A 13 -7.09 -3.28 12.07
N VAL A 14 -6.38 -2.63 11.17
CA VAL A 14 -6.17 -3.08 9.79
C VAL A 14 -4.70 -2.98 9.43
N LEU A 15 -4.20 -3.94 8.66
CA LEU A 15 -2.86 -3.83 8.09
C LEU A 15 -2.88 -2.85 6.92
N GLU A 16 -1.98 -1.86 6.96
CA GLU A 16 -1.76 -0.90 5.89
C GLU A 16 -0.40 -1.12 5.23
N VAL A 17 -0.32 -0.96 3.91
CA VAL A 17 0.96 -0.83 3.22
C VAL A 17 1.21 0.63 2.88
N ALA A 18 2.25 1.20 3.47
CA ALA A 18 2.70 2.56 3.19
C ALA A 18 4.06 2.55 2.48
N TYR A 19 4.29 3.54 1.61
CA TYR A 19 5.58 3.72 0.95
C TYR A 19 5.83 5.19 0.60
N VAL A 20 7.11 5.57 0.51
CA VAL A 20 7.53 6.87 0.01
C VAL A 20 8.69 6.66 -0.97
N ILE A 21 8.49 7.05 -2.22
CA ILE A 21 9.53 6.98 -3.26
C ILE A 21 10.00 8.41 -3.57
N LYS A 22 11.30 8.69 -3.38
CA LYS A 22 11.88 9.99 -3.73
C LYS A 22 11.75 10.23 -5.24
N GLU A 23 11.51 11.48 -5.64
CA GLU A 23 11.25 11.89 -7.03
C GLU A 23 12.20 11.29 -8.08
N PRO A 24 13.54 11.22 -7.87
CA PRO A 24 14.45 10.67 -8.87
C PRO A 24 14.22 9.18 -9.19
N PHE A 25 13.50 8.46 -8.31
CA PHE A 25 13.23 7.02 -8.42
C PHE A 25 11.77 6.73 -8.79
N GLN A 26 10.94 7.76 -8.97
CA GLN A 26 9.55 7.56 -9.40
C GLN A 26 9.49 7.13 -10.88
N GLY A 27 8.39 6.48 -11.27
CA GLY A 27 8.21 5.98 -12.65
C GLY A 27 9.05 4.77 -13.04
N GLN A 28 9.91 4.27 -12.14
CA GLN A 28 10.79 3.12 -12.40
C GLN A 28 10.25 1.78 -11.87
N GLY A 29 9.04 1.76 -11.31
CA GLY A 29 8.39 0.55 -10.81
C GLY A 29 8.68 0.16 -9.35
N TYR A 30 9.55 0.89 -8.64
CA TYR A 30 9.88 0.56 -7.24
C TYR A 30 8.68 0.54 -6.29
N ALA A 31 7.71 1.43 -6.46
CA ALA A 31 6.48 1.42 -5.65
C ALA A 31 5.71 0.10 -5.83
N THR A 32 5.60 -0.35 -7.08
CA THR A 32 4.94 -1.63 -7.43
C THR A 32 5.69 -2.82 -6.84
N GLU A 33 7.01 -2.86 -6.99
CA GLU A 33 7.85 -3.93 -6.42
C GLU A 33 7.69 -4.00 -4.89
N ARG A 34 7.71 -2.85 -4.21
CA ARG A 34 7.53 -2.82 -2.75
C ARG A 34 6.13 -3.22 -2.31
N LEU A 35 5.10 -2.79 -3.02
CA LEU A 35 3.73 -3.22 -2.75
C LEU A 35 3.60 -4.75 -2.90
N GLN A 36 4.17 -5.36 -3.94
CA GLN A 36 4.16 -6.81 -4.12
C GLN A 36 4.85 -7.56 -2.97
N ALA A 37 6.03 -7.09 -2.55
CA ALA A 37 6.73 -7.69 -1.42
C ALA A 37 5.88 -7.63 -0.13
N CYS A 38 5.25 -6.50 0.14
CA CYS A 38 4.37 -6.33 1.31
C CYS A 38 3.14 -7.23 1.24
N ILE A 39 2.48 -7.33 0.07
CA ILE A 39 1.37 -8.25 -0.17
C ILE A 39 1.79 -9.69 0.14
N GLY A 40 2.98 -10.11 -0.31
CA GLY A 40 3.52 -11.43 0.00
C GLY A 40 3.70 -11.67 1.50
N ILE A 41 4.20 -10.68 2.25
CA ILE A 41 4.31 -10.77 3.71
C ILE A 41 2.92 -10.91 4.35
N ILE A 42 1.98 -10.03 3.97
CA ILE A 42 0.63 -9.97 4.55
C ILE A 42 -0.10 -11.29 4.36
N PHE A 43 -0.12 -11.85 3.16
CA PHE A 43 -0.91 -13.04 2.88
C PHE A 43 -0.19 -14.36 3.18
N HIS A 44 1.14 -14.44 2.97
CA HIS A 44 1.85 -15.71 3.14
C HIS A 44 2.50 -15.88 4.50
N GLN A 45 2.87 -14.79 5.19
CA GLN A 45 3.53 -14.88 6.49
C GLN A 45 2.57 -14.51 7.63
N ILE A 46 1.82 -13.41 7.48
CA ILE A 46 0.88 -12.95 8.51
C ILE A 46 -0.49 -13.64 8.37
N CYS A 47 -0.80 -14.20 7.18
CA CYS A 47 -2.07 -14.84 6.87
C CYS A 47 -3.28 -13.93 7.11
N ALA A 48 -3.12 -12.62 6.89
CA ALA A 48 -4.20 -11.65 7.07
C ALA A 48 -5.21 -11.74 5.92
N PRO A 49 -6.52 -11.64 6.19
CA PRO A 49 -7.56 -11.79 5.16
C PRO A 49 -7.67 -10.57 4.24
N ARG A 50 -7.17 -9.41 4.66
CA ARG A 50 -7.20 -8.15 3.92
C ARG A 50 -6.13 -7.20 4.43
N PHE A 51 -5.87 -6.18 3.63
CA PHE A 51 -5.05 -5.02 3.96
C PHE A 51 -5.59 -3.80 3.19
N VAL A 52 -5.10 -2.61 3.52
CA VAL A 52 -5.44 -1.37 2.84
C VAL A 52 -4.19 -0.62 2.38
N VAL A 53 -4.41 0.34 1.47
CA VAL A 53 -3.44 1.37 1.11
C VAL A 53 -4.19 2.68 1.12
N GLN A 54 -3.69 3.69 1.82
CA GLN A 54 -4.26 5.03 1.79
C GLN A 54 -3.45 5.91 0.85
N CYS A 55 -4.15 6.70 0.03
CA CYS A 55 -3.53 7.58 -0.94
C CYS A 55 -4.32 8.89 -1.03
N ALA A 56 -3.63 10.03 -0.98
CA ALA A 56 -4.27 11.32 -1.27
C ALA A 56 -4.84 11.30 -2.69
N VAL A 57 -6.06 11.81 -2.87
CA VAL A 57 -6.80 11.73 -4.14
C VAL A 57 -6.06 12.44 -5.28
N GLU A 58 -5.32 13.49 -4.93
CA GLU A 58 -4.51 14.28 -5.83
C GLU A 58 -3.21 13.55 -6.23
N ASN A 59 -2.83 12.51 -5.49
CA ASN A 59 -1.65 11.70 -5.76
C ASN A 59 -1.96 10.60 -6.80
N VAL A 60 -2.16 11.04 -8.04
CA VAL A 60 -2.50 10.20 -9.20
C VAL A 60 -1.54 9.02 -9.36
N ALA A 61 -0.25 9.19 -9.07
CA ALA A 61 0.73 8.12 -9.16
C ALA A 61 0.45 6.99 -8.16
N SER A 62 0.15 7.33 -6.91
CA SER A 62 -0.15 6.34 -5.87
C SER A 62 -1.51 5.68 -6.09
N CYS A 63 -2.52 6.42 -6.55
CA CYS A 63 -3.82 5.86 -6.94
C CYS A 63 -3.65 4.81 -8.04
N LYS A 64 -2.86 5.10 -9.09
CA LYS A 64 -2.57 4.12 -10.15
C LYS A 64 -1.92 2.85 -9.62
N VAL A 65 -1.01 2.98 -8.63
CA VAL A 65 -0.39 1.81 -7.99
C VAL A 65 -1.42 1.00 -7.21
N ALA A 66 -2.33 1.64 -6.46
CA ALA A 66 -3.39 0.94 -5.73
C ALA A 66 -4.40 0.25 -6.66
N ASP A 67 -4.83 0.94 -7.73
CA ASP A 67 -5.81 0.44 -8.71
C ASP A 67 -5.33 -0.84 -9.41
N MET A 68 -4.03 -0.95 -9.70
CA MET A 68 -3.44 -2.15 -10.33
C MET A 68 -3.72 -3.44 -9.54
N TYR A 69 -3.85 -3.33 -8.22
CA TYR A 69 -4.06 -4.48 -7.33
C TYR A 69 -5.51 -4.59 -6.85
N ARG A 70 -6.43 -3.80 -7.42
CA ARG A 70 -7.84 -3.70 -6.99
C ARG A 70 -7.98 -3.39 -5.50
N ILE A 71 -7.01 -2.66 -4.95
CA ILE A 71 -7.03 -2.23 -3.55
C ILE A 71 -8.00 -1.05 -3.46
N VAL A 72 -8.87 -1.07 -2.45
CA VAL A 72 -9.76 0.07 -2.18
C VAL A 72 -8.91 1.18 -1.53
N CYS A 73 -8.67 2.29 -2.24
CA CYS A 73 -8.17 3.51 -1.57
C CYS A 73 -9.31 4.08 -0.72
N MET A 74 -9.11 4.09 0.59
CA MET A 74 -9.97 4.81 1.52
C MET A 74 -9.57 6.30 1.47
N LYS A 75 -10.56 7.16 1.29
CA LYS A 75 -10.40 8.63 1.24
C LYS A 75 -10.76 9.24 2.57
#